data_AF-A0A8X6PES7-F1
#
_entry.id   AF-A0A8X6PES7-F1
#
_cell.length_a   1.000
_cell.length_b   1.000
_cell.length_c   1.000
_cell.angle_alpha   90.00
_cell.angle_beta   90.00
_cell.angle_gamma   90.00
#
_symmetry.space_group_name_H-M   'P 1'
#
loop_
_entity.id
_entity.type
_entity.pdbx_description
1 polymer ?
#
loop_
_entity_poly.entity_id
_entity_poly.type
_entity_poly.pdbx_seq_one_letter_code
_entity_poly.pdbx_strand_id
1 'polypeptide(L)'
;MNSVTYLPEGLALSIKTESEVCEETEISTTEYSVLILFYETLLDDLSKEYSVTPNNISDSIKNIVQSYRNVKRGQLQKYIDYNDIRNCLGYLHRYATCHTALVWVTLTNVFNSCLSSVLTSELSKNNLNVMFLGGGPGNDFFGFLNALYGKHESLINLYVTVVDRMTGWNDVFLKTVEKLKLGDYGPASKIFEDVCVIPSFIDFDLKMPVGLNYSLKMKLQSANIVFLVKFLSHISDNDKLIVVKNIVEYMGTGAILIFIDCPYLSSVFSAVSELKLVYHADEKQFIFNSTKNRFGYAVNNKCRASTYIFTKLATF
;
A
#
# COMPACT_ATOMS: atom_id res chain seq x y z
N MET A 1 9.17 -19.51 -73.08
CA MET A 1 9.64 -18.14 -72.76
C MET A 1 8.82 -17.68 -71.58
N ASN A 2 9.33 -17.95 -70.37
CA ASN A 2 8.64 -17.66 -69.11
C ASN A 2 9.39 -16.52 -68.44
N SER A 3 8.74 -15.36 -68.30
CA SER A 3 9.30 -14.19 -67.65
C SER A 3 9.21 -14.34 -66.13
N VAL A 4 10.37 -14.62 -65.53
CA VAL A 4 10.64 -14.53 -64.10
C VAL A 4 10.75 -13.06 -63.72
N THR A 5 9.88 -12.58 -62.82
CA THR A 5 9.98 -11.26 -62.21
C THR A 5 10.57 -11.41 -60.81
N TYR A 6 11.75 -10.83 -60.61
CA TYR A 6 12.43 -10.70 -59.34
C TYR A 6 11.74 -9.62 -58.48
N LEU A 7 11.41 -9.95 -57.23
CA LEU A 7 11.07 -8.97 -56.19
C LEU A 7 12.32 -8.68 -55.35
N PRO A 8 12.63 -7.41 -55.02
CA PRO A 8 13.75 -7.08 -54.16
C PRO A 8 13.40 -7.26 -52.69
N GLU A 9 14.31 -7.93 -51.98
CA GLU A 9 14.41 -7.96 -50.52
C GLU A 9 14.70 -6.57 -49.94
N GLY A 10 14.17 -6.31 -48.75
CA GLY A 10 14.80 -5.39 -47.80
C GLY A 10 14.11 -4.04 -47.64
N LEU A 11 13.26 -3.94 -46.62
CA LEU A 11 13.34 -2.87 -45.61
C LEU A 11 12.45 -3.25 -44.44
N ALA A 12 13.07 -3.96 -43.48
CA ALA A 12 12.52 -4.13 -42.15
C ALA A 12 12.36 -2.74 -41.53
N LEU A 13 11.12 -2.29 -41.32
CA LEU A 13 10.84 -1.20 -40.40
C LEU A 13 11.18 -1.69 -38.99
N SER A 14 12.40 -1.41 -38.57
CA SER A 14 12.79 -1.43 -37.16
C SER A 14 11.98 -0.34 -36.46
N ILE A 15 10.87 -0.74 -35.85
CA ILE A 15 10.27 0.04 -34.77
C ILE A 15 11.27 -0.07 -33.63
N LYS A 16 12.12 0.95 -33.50
CA LYS A 16 12.83 1.21 -32.25
C LYS A 16 11.74 1.52 -31.23
N THR A 17 11.45 0.57 -30.35
CA THR A 17 10.79 0.86 -29.08
C THR A 17 11.67 1.88 -28.37
N GLU A 18 11.21 3.11 -28.30
CA GLU A 18 11.76 4.11 -27.41
C GLU A 18 11.77 3.50 -26.01
N SER A 19 12.97 3.38 -25.44
CA SER A 19 13.13 3.04 -24.04
C SER A 19 12.47 4.13 -23.23
N GLU A 20 11.29 3.84 -22.67
CA GLU A 20 10.62 4.70 -21.69
C GLU A 20 11.60 4.96 -20.55
N VAL A 21 12.07 6.20 -20.49
CA VAL A 21 12.79 6.73 -19.35
C VAL A 21 11.83 6.67 -18.17
N CYS A 22 12.09 5.80 -17.19
CA CYS A 22 11.36 5.79 -15.93
C CYS A 22 11.46 7.19 -15.31
N GLU A 23 10.36 7.94 -15.33
CA GLU A 23 10.27 9.21 -14.60
C GLU A 23 10.41 8.93 -13.10
N GLU A 24 11.57 9.28 -12.55
CA GLU A 24 11.81 9.27 -11.11
C GLU A 24 10.96 10.36 -10.46
N THR A 25 10.16 9.99 -9.46
CA THR A 25 9.44 10.98 -8.63
C THR A 25 10.19 11.12 -7.32
N GLU A 26 10.79 12.29 -7.09
CA GLU A 26 11.58 12.58 -5.90
C GLU A 26 10.73 13.28 -4.83
N ILE A 27 10.71 12.75 -3.60
CA ILE A 27 10.16 13.45 -2.43
C ILE A 27 11.21 14.44 -1.93
N SER A 28 10.79 15.63 -1.50
CA SER A 28 11.72 16.58 -0.89
C SER A 28 12.44 15.95 0.32
N THR A 29 13.72 16.29 0.49
CA THR A 29 14.56 15.74 1.56
C THR A 29 13.99 16.01 2.96
N THR A 30 13.26 17.12 3.13
CA THR A 30 12.62 17.51 4.39
C THR A 30 11.44 16.61 4.75
N GLU A 31 10.54 16.34 3.80
CA GLU A 31 9.36 15.50 4.00
C GLU A 31 9.74 14.05 4.34
N TYR A 32 10.72 13.50 3.62
CA TYR A 32 11.19 12.16 3.90
C TYR A 32 11.90 12.06 5.27
N SER A 33 12.57 13.14 5.70
CA SER A 33 13.19 13.20 7.03
C SER A 33 12.15 13.10 8.15
N VAL A 34 10.95 13.65 7.96
CA VAL A 34 9.85 13.53 8.93
C VAL A 34 9.35 12.09 9.05
N LEU A 35 9.22 11.37 7.93
CA LEU A 35 8.83 9.94 7.97
C LEU A 35 9.85 9.08 8.72
N ILE A 36 11.15 9.33 8.50
CA ILE A 36 12.21 8.63 9.24
C ILE A 36 12.12 8.95 10.72
N LEU A 37 11.98 10.23 11.07
CA LEU A 37 11.89 10.67 12.46
C LEU A 37 10.70 10.00 13.17
N PHE A 38 9.54 9.93 12.50
CA PHE A 38 8.36 9.22 13.01
C PHE A 38 8.68 7.76 13.34
N TYR A 39 9.20 7.01 12.37
CA TYR A 39 9.46 5.58 12.56
C TYR A 39 10.61 5.29 13.53
N GLU A 40 11.66 6.11 13.58
CA GLU A 40 12.73 5.97 14.58
C GLU A 40 12.19 6.18 16.00
N THR A 41 11.33 7.18 16.18
CA THR A 41 10.75 7.44 17.51
C THR A 41 9.75 6.34 17.87
N LEU A 42 8.94 5.85 16.91
CA LEU A 42 8.01 4.73 17.14
C LEU A 42 8.77 3.45 17.52
N LEU A 43 9.89 3.19 16.84
CA LEU A 43 10.79 2.06 17.13
C LEU A 43 11.36 2.16 18.54
N ASP A 44 11.81 3.34 18.97
CA ASP A 44 12.36 3.56 20.32
C ASP A 44 11.31 3.33 21.40
N ASP A 45 10.11 3.87 21.22
CA ASP A 45 9.00 3.71 22.16
C ASP A 45 8.62 2.22 22.31
N LEU A 46 8.40 1.52 21.20
CA LEU A 46 8.02 0.11 21.21
C LEU A 46 9.18 -0.78 21.71
N SER A 47 10.42 -0.48 21.36
CA SER A 47 11.58 -1.24 21.84
C SER A 47 11.70 -1.16 23.36
N LYS A 48 11.46 0.03 23.93
CA LYS A 48 11.44 0.25 25.37
C LYS A 48 10.26 -0.45 26.04
N GLU A 49 9.05 -0.29 25.49
CA GLU A 49 7.80 -0.87 26.03
C GLU A 49 7.87 -2.40 26.10
N TYR A 50 8.34 -3.04 25.03
CA TYR A 50 8.41 -4.50 24.93
C TYR A 50 9.78 -5.09 25.30
N SER A 51 10.69 -4.26 25.84
CA SER A 51 12.05 -4.68 26.24
C SER A 51 12.83 -5.40 25.13
N VAL A 52 12.68 -4.97 23.88
CA VAL A 52 13.35 -5.57 22.72
C VAL A 52 14.73 -4.97 22.54
N THR A 53 15.76 -5.82 22.48
CA THR A 53 17.15 -5.36 22.31
C THR A 53 17.49 -5.07 20.84
N PRO A 54 18.49 -4.21 20.57
CA PRO A 54 19.01 -3.99 19.21
C PRO A 54 19.41 -5.27 18.46
N ASN A 55 19.95 -6.27 19.18
CA ASN A 55 20.33 -7.56 18.57
C ASN A 55 19.10 -8.34 18.10
N ASN A 56 18.01 -8.33 18.87
CA ASN A 56 16.77 -8.98 18.46
C ASN A 56 16.21 -8.35 17.18
N ILE A 57 16.25 -7.02 17.07
CA ILE A 57 15.78 -6.30 15.87
C ILE A 57 16.68 -6.62 14.68
N SER A 58 18.01 -6.63 14.86
CA SER A 58 18.97 -7.04 13.83
C SER A 58 18.68 -8.45 13.30
N ASP A 59 18.48 -9.42 14.18
CA ASP A 59 18.17 -10.81 13.80
C ASP A 59 16.82 -10.90 13.05
N SER A 60 15.81 -10.17 13.49
CA SER A 60 14.53 -10.08 12.80
C SER A 60 14.68 -9.44 11.41
N ILE A 61 15.42 -8.34 11.26
CA ILE A 61 15.68 -7.73 9.94
C ILE A 61 16.38 -8.73 9.02
N LYS A 62 17.40 -9.44 9.52
CA LYS A 62 18.09 -10.49 8.75
C LYS A 62 17.12 -11.54 8.22
N ASN A 63 16.25 -12.05 9.09
CA ASN A 63 15.25 -13.06 8.74
C ASN A 63 14.23 -12.55 7.72
N ILE A 64 13.75 -11.32 7.88
CA ILE A 64 12.80 -10.68 6.96
C ILE A 64 13.47 -10.51 5.59
N VAL A 65 14.66 -9.91 5.53
CA VAL A 65 15.39 -9.68 4.27
C VAL A 65 15.66 -11.00 3.53
N GLN A 66 16.06 -12.06 4.24
CA GLN A 66 16.25 -13.38 3.63
C GLN A 66 14.95 -13.95 3.07
N SER A 67 13.83 -13.77 3.75
CA SER A 67 12.53 -14.29 3.31
C SER A 67 12.03 -13.55 2.06
N TYR A 68 12.15 -12.22 2.03
CA TYR A 68 11.73 -11.39 0.90
C TYR A 68 12.59 -11.59 -0.36
N ARG A 69 13.91 -11.81 -0.20
CA ARG A 69 14.81 -12.11 -1.34
C ARG A 69 14.48 -13.43 -2.04
N ASN A 70 13.80 -14.33 -1.36
CA ASN A 70 13.55 -15.69 -1.80
C ASN A 70 12.08 -15.93 -2.20
N VAL A 71 11.28 -14.87 -2.38
CA VAL A 71 9.89 -14.99 -2.85
C VAL A 71 9.88 -15.67 -4.22
N LYS A 72 9.06 -16.72 -4.33
CA LYS A 72 8.82 -17.44 -5.59
C LYS A 72 7.32 -17.63 -5.76
N ARG A 73 6.79 -17.28 -6.95
CA ARG A 73 5.36 -17.43 -7.29
C ARG A 73 4.42 -16.77 -6.26
N GLY A 74 4.78 -15.58 -5.81
CA GLY A 74 4.03 -14.81 -4.81
C GLY A 74 4.09 -15.36 -3.38
N GLN A 75 4.89 -16.39 -3.11
CA GLN A 75 4.96 -17.03 -1.80
C GLN A 75 6.32 -16.79 -1.12
N LEU A 76 6.29 -16.40 0.15
CA LEU A 76 7.46 -16.39 1.03
C LEU A 76 7.89 -17.84 1.31
N GLN A 77 9.18 -18.15 1.15
CA GLN A 77 9.71 -19.49 1.48
C GLN A 77 9.67 -19.77 2.99
N LYS A 78 9.81 -18.74 3.81
CA LYS A 78 9.74 -18.83 5.27
C LYS A 78 8.65 -17.89 5.77
N TYR A 79 7.77 -18.43 6.59
CA TYR A 79 6.76 -17.65 7.29
C TYR A 79 7.42 -16.70 8.29
N ILE A 80 7.02 -15.43 8.28
CA ILE A 80 7.41 -14.42 9.27
C ILE A 80 6.21 -14.20 10.17
N ASP A 81 6.38 -14.44 11.47
CA ASP A 81 5.32 -14.25 12.45
C ASP A 81 5.35 -12.83 13.00
N TYR A 82 4.45 -11.96 12.55
CA TYR A 82 4.29 -10.61 13.09
C TYR A 82 3.40 -10.56 14.33
N ASN A 83 3.01 -11.70 14.92
CA ASN A 83 2.57 -11.72 16.32
C ASN A 83 3.77 -11.55 17.27
N ASP A 84 5.00 -11.76 16.79
CA ASP A 84 6.23 -11.44 17.50
C ASP A 84 6.65 -9.99 17.23
N ILE A 85 6.59 -9.15 18.27
CA ILE A 85 6.96 -7.73 18.22
C ILE A 85 8.37 -7.50 17.64
N ARG A 86 9.31 -8.43 17.81
CA ARG A 86 10.66 -8.31 17.23
C ARG A 86 10.61 -8.24 15.70
N ASN A 87 9.75 -9.04 15.09
CA ASN A 87 9.54 -9.02 13.64
C ASN A 87 8.82 -7.75 13.20
N CYS A 88 7.87 -7.23 13.99
CA CYS A 88 7.25 -5.94 13.73
C CYS A 88 8.28 -4.80 13.72
N LEU A 89 9.15 -4.73 14.73
CA LEU A 89 10.21 -3.71 14.80
C LEU A 89 11.23 -3.86 13.67
N GLY A 90 11.59 -5.10 13.32
CA GLY A 90 12.44 -5.35 12.16
C GLY A 90 11.82 -4.86 10.85
N TYR A 91 10.52 -5.04 10.66
CA TYR A 91 9.80 -4.52 9.49
C TYR A 91 9.67 -3.00 9.53
N LEU A 92 9.34 -2.39 10.68
CA LEU A 92 9.23 -0.95 10.83
C LEU A 92 10.52 -0.25 10.40
N HIS A 93 11.67 -0.72 10.91
CA HIS A 93 12.97 -0.21 10.50
C HIS A 93 13.23 -0.42 9.01
N ARG A 94 12.99 -1.63 8.51
CA ARG A 94 13.43 -1.98 7.17
C ARG A 94 12.52 -1.41 6.07
N TYR A 95 11.20 -1.40 6.23
CA TYR A 95 10.27 -1.18 5.12
C TYR A 95 9.23 -0.08 5.34
N ALA A 96 8.87 0.26 6.58
CA ALA A 96 7.71 1.11 6.81
C ALA A 96 7.84 2.51 6.18
N THR A 97 9.01 3.15 6.30
CA THR A 97 9.27 4.47 5.70
C THR A 97 9.04 4.46 4.18
N CYS A 98 9.61 3.49 3.45
CA CYS A 98 9.48 3.46 2.00
C CYS A 98 8.07 3.08 1.53
N HIS A 99 7.33 2.27 2.30
CA HIS A 99 5.95 1.93 1.99
C HIS A 99 5.00 3.10 2.26
N THR A 100 5.19 3.84 3.35
CA THR A 100 4.47 5.10 3.60
C THR A 100 4.72 6.12 2.50
N ALA A 101 6.00 6.32 2.15
CA ALA A 101 6.40 7.25 1.11
C ALA A 101 5.83 6.88 -0.27
N LEU A 102 5.80 5.58 -0.59
CA LEU A 102 5.15 5.07 -1.80
C LEU A 102 3.68 5.49 -1.87
N VAL A 103 2.89 5.22 -0.81
CA VAL A 103 1.47 5.58 -0.80
C VAL A 103 1.27 7.08 -0.87
N TRP A 104 2.06 7.85 -0.10
CA TRP A 104 1.98 9.31 -0.10
C TRP A 104 2.22 9.89 -1.50
N VAL A 105 3.32 9.53 -2.16
CA VAL A 105 3.65 10.05 -3.49
C VAL A 105 2.61 9.63 -4.51
N THR A 106 2.26 8.34 -4.52
CA THR A 106 1.26 7.82 -5.45
C THR A 106 -0.06 8.58 -5.32
N LEU A 107 -0.57 8.75 -4.12
CA LEU A 107 -1.85 9.42 -3.91
C LEU A 107 -1.78 10.92 -4.14
N THR A 108 -0.67 11.58 -3.80
CA THR A 108 -0.46 13.00 -4.14
C THR A 108 -0.53 13.21 -5.65
N ASN A 109 0.14 12.33 -6.42
CA ASN A 109 0.08 12.36 -7.87
C ASN A 109 -1.34 12.11 -8.39
N VAL A 110 -2.06 11.13 -7.83
CA VAL A 110 -3.47 10.86 -8.16
C VAL A 110 -4.38 12.05 -7.84
N PHE A 111 -4.15 12.74 -6.72
CA PHE A 111 -4.95 13.89 -6.31
C PHE A 111 -4.64 15.16 -7.11
N ASN A 112 -3.43 15.27 -7.65
CA ASN A 112 -3.00 16.43 -8.45
C ASN A 112 -3.24 16.23 -9.95
N SER A 113 -3.12 15.02 -10.46
CA SER A 113 -3.52 14.69 -11.83
C SER A 113 -5.04 14.71 -11.89
N CYS A 114 -5.61 15.56 -12.78
CA CYS A 114 -7.04 15.87 -12.91
C CYS A 114 -7.92 14.75 -12.34
N LEU A 115 -8.31 14.92 -11.06
CA LEU A 115 -8.90 13.84 -10.26
C LEU A 115 -10.00 13.19 -11.08
N SER A 116 -10.00 11.85 -11.17
CA SER A 116 -11.23 11.19 -11.62
C SER A 116 -12.37 11.74 -10.77
N SER A 117 -13.44 12.21 -11.40
CA SER A 117 -14.58 12.81 -10.72
C SER A 117 -15.09 11.96 -9.55
N VAL A 118 -14.89 10.64 -9.66
CA VAL A 118 -15.17 9.62 -8.65
C VAL A 118 -14.39 9.87 -7.35
N LEU A 119 -13.06 9.99 -7.39
CA LEU A 119 -12.26 10.16 -6.18
C LEU A 119 -12.52 11.51 -5.50
N THR A 120 -12.69 12.57 -6.29
CA THR A 120 -13.11 13.89 -5.77
C THR A 120 -14.44 13.80 -5.03
N SER A 121 -15.42 13.07 -5.60
CA SER A 121 -16.75 12.93 -5.00
C SER A 121 -16.75 12.14 -3.69
N GLU A 122 -15.79 11.24 -3.49
CA GLU A 122 -15.62 10.54 -2.21
C GLU A 122 -14.94 11.44 -1.17
N LEU A 123 -13.92 12.20 -1.58
CA LEU A 123 -13.18 13.10 -0.69
C LEU A 123 -13.98 14.33 -0.24
N SER A 124 -15.02 14.71 -0.98
CA SER A 124 -15.92 15.81 -0.60
C SER A 124 -16.99 15.41 0.45
N LYS A 125 -17.00 14.15 0.91
CA LYS A 125 -17.94 13.69 1.93
C LYS A 125 -17.51 14.10 3.34
N ASN A 126 -18.49 14.39 4.19
CA ASN A 126 -18.25 14.66 5.61
C ASN A 126 -17.77 13.42 6.39
N ASN A 127 -18.09 12.22 5.89
CA ASN A 127 -17.70 10.96 6.49
C ASN A 127 -17.02 10.10 5.42
N LEU A 128 -15.81 9.62 5.72
CA LEU A 128 -15.06 8.75 4.84
C LEU A 128 -14.69 7.45 5.57
N ASN A 129 -15.09 6.32 5.00
CA ASN A 129 -14.74 4.98 5.45
C ASN A 129 -13.60 4.43 4.59
N VAL A 130 -12.41 4.27 5.17
CA VAL A 130 -11.22 3.76 4.48
C VAL A 130 -10.78 2.44 5.09
N MET A 131 -10.51 1.46 4.24
CA MET A 131 -9.99 0.15 4.63
C MET A 131 -8.61 -0.10 4.06
N PHE A 132 -7.70 -0.62 4.87
CA PHE A 132 -6.35 -1.03 4.47
C PHE A 132 -6.21 -2.54 4.66
N LEU A 133 -6.24 -3.27 3.55
CA LEU A 133 -6.20 -4.73 3.53
C LEU A 133 -4.75 -5.21 3.45
N GLY A 134 -4.30 -5.96 4.46
CA GLY A 134 -2.88 -6.25 4.69
C GLY A 134 -2.09 -5.03 5.16
N GLY A 135 -2.74 -4.11 5.88
CA GLY A 135 -2.17 -2.79 6.22
C GLY A 135 -1.09 -2.82 7.30
N GLY A 136 -0.85 -3.97 7.95
CA GLY A 136 0.19 -4.17 8.96
C GLY A 136 0.24 -3.04 10.01
N PRO A 137 1.38 -2.33 10.17
CA PRO A 137 1.55 -1.29 11.18
C PRO A 137 0.83 0.04 10.86
N GLY A 138 0.13 0.13 9.73
CA GLY A 138 -0.54 1.35 9.28
C GLY A 138 0.32 2.26 8.41
N ASN A 139 1.33 1.74 7.71
CA ASN A 139 2.15 2.54 6.79
C ASN A 139 1.33 3.18 5.66
N ASP A 140 0.35 2.45 5.14
CA ASP A 140 -0.54 2.94 4.08
C ASP A 140 -1.47 4.03 4.61
N PHE A 141 -1.97 3.84 5.83
CA PHE A 141 -2.75 4.85 6.54
C PHE A 141 -1.96 6.14 6.74
N PHE A 142 -0.71 6.04 7.21
CA PHE A 142 0.14 7.22 7.38
C PHE A 142 0.43 7.91 6.04
N GLY A 143 0.70 7.14 4.98
CA GLY A 143 0.92 7.70 3.64
C GLY A 143 -0.34 8.39 3.08
N PHE A 144 -1.51 7.78 3.30
CA PHE A 144 -2.80 8.33 2.95
C PHE A 144 -3.08 9.65 3.67
N LEU A 145 -2.84 9.74 4.98
CA LEU A 145 -3.04 10.98 5.73
C LEU A 145 -2.17 12.12 5.21
N ASN A 146 -0.92 11.85 4.86
CA ASN A 146 -0.05 12.87 4.27
C ASN A 146 -0.58 13.36 2.92
N ALA A 147 -1.04 12.46 2.05
CA ALA A 147 -1.61 12.83 0.76
C ALA A 147 -2.96 13.56 0.90
N LEU A 148 -3.75 13.23 1.92
CA LEU A 148 -5.06 13.82 2.19
C LEU A 148 -4.97 15.26 2.72
N TYR A 149 -3.80 15.67 3.23
CA TYR A 149 -3.60 17.01 3.74
C TYR A 149 -3.81 18.08 2.65
N GLY A 150 -4.61 19.11 2.97
CA GLY A 150 -5.06 20.12 2.02
C GLY A 150 -6.15 19.66 1.03
N LYS A 151 -6.66 18.42 1.16
CA LYS A 151 -7.75 17.86 0.34
C LYS A 151 -8.95 17.40 1.17
N HIS A 152 -9.02 17.79 2.45
CA HIS A 152 -9.99 17.31 3.43
C HIS A 152 -10.94 18.42 3.93
N GLU A 153 -11.14 19.48 3.15
CA GLU A 153 -11.91 20.67 3.57
C GLU A 153 -13.33 20.36 4.05
N SER A 154 -13.97 19.33 3.48
CA SER A 154 -15.34 18.90 3.86
C SER A 154 -15.36 17.74 4.86
N LEU A 155 -14.22 17.11 5.15
CA LEU A 155 -14.16 15.88 5.92
C LEU A 155 -14.23 16.16 7.42
N ILE A 156 -15.20 15.56 8.11
CA ILE A 156 -15.39 15.68 9.56
C ILE A 156 -14.93 14.40 10.27
N ASN A 157 -15.35 13.24 9.76
CA ASN A 157 -15.02 11.94 10.35
C ASN A 157 -14.31 11.04 9.35
N LEU A 158 -13.17 10.48 9.77
CA LEU A 158 -12.40 9.51 9.01
C LEU A 158 -12.38 8.18 9.76
N TYR A 159 -13.18 7.22 9.31
CA TYR A 159 -13.21 5.88 9.87
C TYR A 159 -12.16 5.03 9.17
N VAL A 160 -11.17 4.55 9.91
CA VAL A 160 -10.07 3.75 9.38
C VAL A 160 -10.19 2.32 9.89
N THR A 161 -10.13 1.36 8.99
CA THR A 161 -10.09 -0.06 9.35
C THR A 161 -8.86 -0.72 8.73
N VAL A 162 -7.93 -1.17 9.56
CA VAL A 162 -6.84 -2.05 9.11
C VAL A 162 -7.28 -3.49 9.26
N VAL A 163 -7.05 -4.30 8.22
CA VAL A 163 -7.32 -5.74 8.25
C VAL A 163 -6.01 -6.46 8.02
N ASP A 164 -5.61 -7.31 8.95
CA ASP A 164 -4.43 -8.16 8.81
C ASP A 164 -4.68 -9.48 9.56
N ARG A 165 -3.98 -10.56 9.18
CA ARG A 165 -4.11 -11.87 9.84
C ARG A 165 -3.23 -12.02 11.07
N MET A 166 -2.38 -11.03 11.35
CA MET A 166 -1.43 -11.07 12.46
C MET A 166 -1.79 -10.01 13.48
N THR A 167 -2.37 -10.44 14.59
CA THR A 167 -2.82 -9.60 15.70
C THR A 167 -1.72 -8.72 16.30
N GLY A 168 -0.45 -9.13 16.24
CA GLY A 168 0.66 -8.31 16.73
C GLY A 168 0.79 -6.95 16.02
N TRP A 169 0.20 -6.80 14.83
CA TRP A 169 0.09 -5.49 14.18
C TRP A 169 -0.88 -4.53 14.84
N ASN A 170 -1.90 -5.03 15.57
CA ASN A 170 -2.91 -4.17 16.17
C ASN A 170 -2.28 -3.17 17.15
N ASP A 171 -1.44 -3.64 18.07
CA ASP A 171 -0.77 -2.79 19.05
C ASP A 171 0.13 -1.76 18.35
N VAL A 172 0.88 -2.19 17.33
CA VAL A 172 1.74 -1.31 16.54
C VAL A 172 0.93 -0.25 15.79
N PHE A 173 -0.19 -0.63 15.18
CA PHE A 173 -1.09 0.29 14.48
C PHE A 173 -1.71 1.32 15.44
N LEU A 174 -2.19 0.88 16.61
CA LEU A 174 -2.71 1.80 17.62
C LEU A 174 -1.65 2.78 18.12
N LYS A 175 -0.40 2.33 18.29
CA LYS A 175 0.74 3.19 18.61
C LYS A 175 1.10 4.14 17.48
N THR A 176 1.01 3.71 16.23
CA THR A 176 1.12 4.59 15.06
C THR A 176 0.08 5.71 15.12
N VAL A 177 -1.18 5.38 15.37
CA VAL A 177 -2.28 6.37 15.46
C VAL A 177 -2.09 7.33 16.63
N GLU A 178 -1.82 6.80 17.83
CA GLU A 178 -1.54 7.60 19.04
C GLU A 178 -0.41 8.60 18.79
N LYS A 179 0.67 8.13 18.18
CA LYS A 179 1.86 8.94 17.93
C LYS A 179 1.64 10.02 16.87
N LEU A 180 0.88 9.72 15.82
CA LEU A 180 0.50 10.73 14.83
C LEU A 180 -0.41 11.79 15.44
N LYS A 181 -1.35 11.39 16.30
CA LYS A 181 -2.30 12.29 16.97
C LYS A 181 -1.64 13.22 17.99
N LEU A 182 -0.65 12.73 18.74
CA LEU A 182 0.00 13.46 19.84
C LEU A 182 1.31 14.16 19.42
N GLY A 183 1.89 13.80 18.29
CA GLY A 183 3.16 14.34 17.82
C GLY A 183 3.03 15.37 16.70
N ASP A 184 4.17 15.91 16.29
CA ASP A 184 4.31 16.79 15.12
C ASP A 184 5.13 16.08 14.04
N TYR A 185 4.46 15.19 13.30
CA TYR A 185 5.06 14.40 12.23
C TYR A 185 4.58 14.85 10.85
N GLY A 186 4.46 16.17 10.68
CA GLY A 186 4.14 16.79 9.40
C GLY A 186 2.66 16.75 9.04
N PRO A 187 2.32 16.75 7.74
CA PRO A 187 0.94 16.88 7.26
C PRO A 187 -0.06 15.89 7.88
N ALA A 188 0.35 14.64 8.09
CA ALA A 188 -0.54 13.63 8.69
C ALA A 188 -0.96 13.95 10.13
N SER A 189 -0.06 14.50 10.95
CA SER A 189 -0.40 14.89 12.33
C SER A 189 -1.46 15.98 12.36
N LYS A 190 -1.35 16.95 11.43
CA LYS A 190 -2.29 18.06 11.30
C LYS A 190 -3.71 17.63 10.94
N ILE A 191 -3.88 16.50 10.23
CA ILE A 191 -5.22 15.95 9.97
C ILE A 191 -6.01 15.72 11.26
N PHE A 192 -5.36 15.32 12.35
CA PHE A 192 -6.04 15.06 13.63
C PHE A 192 -6.54 16.33 14.34
N GLU A 193 -6.09 17.51 13.91
CA GLU A 193 -6.57 18.80 14.44
C GLU A 193 -7.96 19.12 13.89
N ASP A 194 -8.19 18.79 12.61
CA ASP A 194 -9.42 19.15 11.88
C ASP A 194 -10.41 17.99 11.73
N VAL A 195 -9.91 16.75 11.73
CA VAL A 195 -10.69 15.54 11.41
C VAL A 195 -10.72 14.57 12.58
N CYS A 196 -11.92 14.09 12.92
CA CYS A 196 -12.08 12.99 13.87
C CYS A 196 -11.69 11.66 13.23
N VAL A 197 -10.43 11.25 13.42
CA VAL A 197 -9.93 9.96 12.94
C VAL A 197 -10.28 8.85 13.93
N ILE A 198 -11.02 7.85 13.47
CA ILE A 198 -11.55 6.74 14.28
C ILE A 198 -10.94 5.43 13.78
N PRO A 199 -9.85 4.94 14.42
CA PRO A 199 -9.17 3.72 14.01
C PRO A 199 -9.93 2.46 14.47
N SER A 200 -9.78 1.39 13.71
CA SER A 200 -10.20 0.04 14.09
C SER A 200 -9.30 -0.99 13.40
N PHE A 201 -9.18 -2.17 14.01
CA PHE A 201 -8.39 -3.28 13.48
C PHE A 201 -9.25 -4.54 13.44
N ILE A 202 -9.13 -5.33 12.38
CA ILE A 202 -9.79 -6.63 12.24
C ILE A 202 -8.71 -7.67 11.99
N ASP A 203 -8.64 -8.65 12.89
CA ASP A 203 -7.86 -9.87 12.68
C ASP A 203 -8.60 -10.80 11.72
N PHE A 204 -8.09 -10.94 10.50
CA PHE A 204 -8.67 -11.85 9.52
C PHE A 204 -7.66 -12.24 8.42
N ASP A 205 -7.59 -13.54 8.12
CA ASP A 205 -6.89 -14.03 6.93
C ASP A 205 -7.75 -13.82 5.67
N LEU A 206 -7.37 -12.84 4.86
CA LEU A 206 -8.05 -12.52 3.59
C LEU A 206 -8.00 -13.64 2.54
N LYS A 207 -7.24 -14.72 2.77
CA LYS A 207 -7.36 -15.97 2.01
C LYS A 207 -8.65 -16.74 2.31
N MET A 208 -9.23 -16.53 3.49
CA MET A 208 -10.50 -17.12 3.87
C MET A 208 -11.67 -16.34 3.24
N PRO A 209 -12.81 -16.99 2.96
CA PRO A 209 -13.99 -16.31 2.46
C PRO A 209 -14.45 -15.21 3.43
N VAL A 210 -14.52 -13.97 2.94
CA VAL A 210 -14.92 -12.78 3.71
C VAL A 210 -16.30 -12.95 4.34
N GLY A 211 -17.22 -13.66 3.68
CA GLY A 211 -18.56 -13.96 4.19
C GLY A 211 -18.58 -14.69 5.55
N LEU A 212 -17.46 -15.27 5.98
CA LEU A 212 -17.31 -15.92 7.29
C LEU A 212 -17.10 -14.92 8.44
N ASN A 213 -16.70 -13.68 8.17
CA ASN A 213 -16.51 -12.64 9.17
C ASN A 213 -17.51 -11.50 8.96
N TYR A 214 -18.56 -11.48 9.79
CA TYR A 214 -19.63 -10.48 9.70
C TYR A 214 -19.12 -9.04 9.83
N SER A 215 -18.17 -8.79 10.74
CA SER A 215 -17.61 -7.45 10.95
C SER A 215 -16.86 -6.97 9.70
N LEU A 216 -15.99 -7.81 9.14
CA LEU A 216 -15.26 -7.50 7.92
C LEU A 216 -16.19 -7.27 6.73
N LYS A 217 -17.19 -8.14 6.55
CA LYS A 217 -18.22 -7.99 5.52
C LYS A 217 -18.92 -6.64 5.63
N MET A 218 -19.42 -6.28 6.81
CA MET A 218 -20.13 -5.01 7.02
C MET A 218 -19.21 -3.82 6.74
N LYS A 219 -17.94 -3.89 7.17
CA LYS A 219 -16.96 -2.83 6.89
C LYS A 219 -16.70 -2.67 5.40
N LEU A 220 -16.47 -3.75 4.66
CA LEU A 220 -16.27 -3.72 3.20
C LEU A 220 -17.49 -3.17 2.46
N GLN A 221 -18.70 -3.53 2.88
CA GLN A 221 -19.94 -3.03 2.28
C GLN A 221 -20.11 -1.51 2.49
N SER A 222 -19.63 -0.99 3.62
CA SER A 222 -19.69 0.44 3.96
C SER A 222 -18.47 1.26 3.51
N ALA A 223 -17.41 0.60 3.01
CA ALA A 223 -16.15 1.25 2.67
C ALA A 223 -16.31 2.14 1.44
N ASN A 224 -15.80 3.38 1.54
CA ASN A 224 -15.68 4.30 0.42
C ASN A 224 -14.43 3.99 -0.40
N ILE A 225 -13.32 3.73 0.30
CA ILE A 225 -12.01 3.47 -0.30
C ILE A 225 -11.42 2.22 0.35
N VAL A 226 -10.94 1.30 -0.48
CA VAL A 226 -10.26 0.07 -0.08
C VAL A 226 -8.87 0.07 -0.68
N PHE A 227 -7.85 -0.12 0.15
CA PHE A 227 -6.45 -0.17 -0.24
C PHE A 227 -5.94 -1.61 -0.27
N LEU A 228 -5.22 -1.94 -1.34
CA LEU A 228 -4.38 -3.13 -1.48
C LEU A 228 -2.97 -2.68 -1.88
N VAL A 229 -2.11 -2.45 -0.89
CA VAL A 229 -0.73 -1.97 -1.10
C VAL A 229 0.22 -3.09 -0.75
N LYS A 230 1.02 -3.56 -1.72
CA LYS A 230 2.02 -4.65 -1.54
C LYS A 230 1.50 -5.96 -0.95
N PHE A 231 0.19 -6.09 -0.78
CA PHE A 231 -0.44 -7.24 -0.16
C PHE A 231 -0.37 -8.49 -1.07
N LEU A 232 -0.76 -8.34 -2.34
CA LEU A 232 -0.82 -9.49 -3.26
C LEU A 232 0.57 -10.01 -3.65
N SER A 233 1.63 -9.21 -3.51
CA SER A 233 3.02 -9.66 -3.59
C SER A 233 3.38 -10.81 -2.63
N HIS A 234 2.61 -11.00 -1.57
CA HIS A 234 2.81 -12.05 -0.55
C HIS A 234 1.75 -13.14 -0.56
N ILE A 235 0.83 -13.09 -1.53
CA ILE A 235 -0.19 -14.11 -1.76
C ILE A 235 0.27 -15.02 -2.90
N SER A 236 0.11 -16.33 -2.74
CA SER A 236 0.49 -17.29 -3.79
C SER A 236 -0.28 -16.99 -5.08
N ASP A 237 0.36 -17.21 -6.23
CA ASP A 237 -0.26 -16.88 -7.53
C ASP A 237 -1.61 -17.58 -7.75
N ASN A 238 -1.78 -18.78 -7.18
CA ASN A 238 -3.01 -19.57 -7.26
C ASN A 238 -4.15 -18.98 -6.41
N ASP A 239 -3.83 -18.24 -5.35
CA ASP A 239 -4.82 -17.71 -4.41
C ASP A 239 -5.27 -16.29 -4.78
N LYS A 240 -4.45 -15.53 -5.53
CA LYS A 240 -4.69 -14.10 -5.82
C LYS A 240 -6.07 -13.81 -6.38
N LEU A 241 -6.53 -14.60 -7.37
CA LEU A 241 -7.85 -14.39 -7.98
C LEU A 241 -8.99 -14.58 -6.98
N ILE A 242 -8.91 -15.63 -6.16
CA ILE A 242 -9.92 -15.94 -5.15
C ILE A 242 -9.96 -14.83 -4.10
N VAL A 243 -8.80 -14.37 -3.65
CA VAL A 243 -8.70 -13.28 -2.68
C VAL A 243 -9.31 -11.98 -3.21
N VAL A 244 -8.96 -11.59 -4.45
CA VAL A 244 -9.53 -10.36 -5.04
C VAL A 244 -11.04 -10.51 -5.24
N LYS A 245 -11.53 -11.65 -5.73
CA LYS A 245 -12.98 -11.91 -5.85
C LYS A 245 -13.69 -11.80 -4.51
N ASN A 246 -13.16 -12.43 -3.47
CA ASN A 246 -13.71 -12.37 -2.12
C ASN A 246 -13.78 -10.94 -1.59
N ILE A 247 -12.79 -10.09 -1.87
CA ILE A 247 -12.83 -8.68 -1.45
C ILE A 247 -13.92 -7.93 -2.23
N VAL A 248 -13.89 -8.04 -3.56
CA VAL A 248 -14.75 -7.26 -4.46
C VAL A 248 -16.23 -7.64 -4.34
N GLU A 249 -16.55 -8.91 -4.08
CA GLU A 249 -17.91 -9.40 -3.85
C GLU A 249 -18.63 -8.62 -2.72
N TYR A 250 -17.90 -8.27 -1.66
CA TYR A 250 -18.46 -7.58 -0.50
C TYR A 250 -18.23 -6.07 -0.49
N MET A 251 -17.52 -5.52 -1.47
CA MET A 251 -17.39 -4.07 -1.60
C MET A 251 -18.74 -3.43 -1.96
N GLY A 252 -19.04 -2.29 -1.34
CA GLY A 252 -20.21 -1.48 -1.71
C GLY A 252 -20.13 -0.99 -3.16
N THR A 253 -21.28 -0.86 -3.83
CA THR A 253 -21.34 -0.24 -5.16
C THR A 253 -20.83 1.20 -5.10
N GLY A 254 -19.99 1.58 -6.06
CA GLY A 254 -19.33 2.88 -6.10
C GLY A 254 -18.05 2.96 -5.27
N ALA A 255 -17.76 1.98 -4.42
CA ALA A 255 -16.52 1.96 -3.65
C ALA A 255 -15.29 1.93 -4.56
N ILE A 256 -14.24 2.61 -4.12
CA ILE A 256 -12.98 2.73 -4.84
C ILE A 256 -12.01 1.67 -4.33
N LEU A 257 -11.40 0.89 -5.23
CA LEU A 257 -10.29 0.02 -4.93
C LEU A 257 -8.99 0.65 -5.43
N ILE A 258 -8.07 0.95 -4.52
CA ILE A 258 -6.73 1.45 -4.83
C ILE A 258 -5.73 0.30 -4.69
N PHE A 259 -5.15 -0.12 -5.80
CA PHE A 259 -4.15 -1.16 -5.87
C PHE A 259 -2.77 -0.56 -6.18
N ILE A 260 -1.81 -0.78 -5.29
CA ILE A 260 -0.42 -0.33 -5.42
C ILE A 260 0.50 -1.52 -5.22
N ASP A 261 0.94 -2.15 -6.31
CA ASP A 261 1.82 -3.31 -6.23
C ASP A 261 2.66 -3.49 -7.51
N CYS A 262 3.62 -4.43 -7.50
CA CYS A 262 4.43 -4.78 -8.66
C CYS A 262 4.77 -6.28 -8.67
N PRO A 263 4.53 -7.00 -9.78
CA PRO A 263 3.93 -6.51 -11.02
C PRO A 263 2.41 -6.33 -10.91
N TYR A 264 1.81 -5.59 -11.86
CA TYR A 264 0.36 -5.58 -12.04
C TYR A 264 -0.16 -6.97 -12.45
N LEU A 265 -1.30 -7.34 -11.88
CA LEU A 265 -1.90 -8.66 -12.05
C LEU A 265 -3.05 -8.60 -13.08
N SER A 266 -2.72 -8.32 -14.33
CA SER A 266 -3.72 -8.11 -15.40
C SER A 266 -4.72 -9.26 -15.50
N SER A 267 -4.27 -10.52 -15.49
CA SER A 267 -5.15 -11.68 -15.55
C SER A 267 -6.09 -11.81 -14.36
N VAL A 268 -5.67 -11.36 -13.17
CA VAL A 268 -6.50 -11.38 -11.96
C VAL A 268 -7.58 -10.31 -12.05
N PHE A 269 -7.21 -9.06 -12.33
CA PHE A 269 -8.16 -7.94 -12.36
C PHE A 269 -9.10 -8.00 -13.57
N SER A 270 -8.64 -8.49 -14.73
CA SER A 270 -9.51 -8.71 -15.90
C SER A 270 -10.56 -9.80 -15.67
N ALA A 271 -10.34 -10.71 -14.72
CA ALA A 271 -11.29 -11.76 -14.37
C ALA A 271 -12.35 -11.33 -13.33
N VAL A 272 -12.35 -10.05 -12.92
CA VAL A 272 -13.30 -9.47 -11.97
C VAL A 272 -14.10 -8.37 -12.68
N SER A 273 -15.20 -8.79 -13.31
CA SER A 273 -16.05 -7.93 -14.17
C SER A 273 -16.69 -6.75 -13.45
N GLU A 274 -16.76 -6.82 -12.13
CA GLU A 274 -17.37 -5.84 -11.25
C GLU A 274 -16.49 -4.61 -11.01
N LEU A 275 -15.23 -4.61 -11.48
CA LEU A 275 -14.31 -3.50 -11.34
C LEU A 275 -14.16 -2.76 -12.67
N LYS A 276 -14.43 -1.45 -12.64
CA LYS A 276 -14.12 -0.55 -13.75
C LYS A 276 -12.83 0.20 -13.45
N LEU A 277 -11.81 0.06 -14.30
CA LEU A 277 -10.59 0.86 -14.21
C LEU A 277 -10.90 2.33 -14.47
N VAL A 278 -10.50 3.22 -13.56
CA VAL A 278 -10.70 4.67 -13.66
C VAL A 278 -9.40 5.48 -13.67
N TYR A 279 -8.31 4.89 -13.19
CA TYR A 279 -6.97 5.47 -13.27
C TYR A 279 -5.92 4.37 -13.29
N HIS A 280 -4.85 4.57 -14.03
CA HIS A 280 -3.63 3.77 -13.90
C HIS A 280 -2.39 4.65 -14.06
N ALA A 281 -1.32 4.21 -13.42
CA ALA A 281 0.03 4.67 -13.68
C ALA A 281 0.91 3.43 -13.77
N ASP A 282 1.73 3.40 -14.83
CA ASP A 282 2.63 2.30 -15.09
C ASP A 282 3.68 2.13 -13.98
N GLU A 283 4.45 1.06 -14.09
CA GLU A 283 5.44 0.72 -13.11
C GLU A 283 6.48 1.83 -12.95
N LYS A 284 6.56 2.41 -11.75
CA LYS A 284 7.58 3.39 -11.39
C LYS A 284 8.51 2.83 -10.33
N GLN A 285 9.80 3.12 -10.47
CA GLN A 285 10.75 2.95 -9.39
C GLN A 285 10.74 4.21 -8.52
N PHE A 286 10.43 4.03 -7.26
CA PHE A 286 10.48 5.05 -6.23
C PHE A 286 11.80 4.93 -5.51
N ILE A 287 12.64 5.97 -5.61
CA ILE A 287 13.89 6.08 -4.88
C ILE A 287 13.71 7.17 -3.84
N PHE A 288 14.01 6.83 -2.60
CA PHE A 288 13.92 7.75 -1.48
C PHE A 288 15.34 8.11 -1.02
N ASN A 289 15.67 9.40 -0.99
CA ASN A 289 17.01 9.87 -0.67
C ASN A 289 17.26 9.86 0.84
N SER A 290 17.43 8.66 1.40
CA SER A 290 17.83 8.44 2.79
C SER A 290 18.72 7.23 2.97
N THR A 291 19.64 7.37 3.93
CA THR A 291 20.68 6.41 4.25
C THR A 291 20.72 6.05 5.74
N LYS A 292 19.62 6.26 6.48
CA LYS A 292 19.57 5.92 7.91
C LYS A 292 19.94 4.46 8.12
N ASN A 293 20.99 4.23 8.91
CA ASN A 293 21.51 2.91 9.22
C ASN A 293 21.44 2.69 10.74
N ARG A 294 20.77 1.63 11.15
CA ARG A 294 20.61 1.20 12.54
C ARG A 294 20.48 -0.32 12.58
N PHE A 295 20.84 -0.93 13.71
CA PHE A 295 20.79 -2.38 13.89
C PHE A 295 21.62 -3.16 12.85
N GLY A 296 22.64 -2.53 12.26
CA GLY A 296 23.47 -3.13 11.20
C GLY A 296 22.82 -3.14 9.80
N TYR A 297 21.67 -2.48 9.62
CA TYR A 297 20.96 -2.43 8.35
C TYR A 297 20.53 -0.99 8.00
N ALA A 298 20.68 -0.62 6.74
CA ALA A 298 20.03 0.57 6.21
C ALA A 298 18.51 0.37 6.14
N VAL A 299 17.75 1.46 6.24
CA VAL A 299 16.35 1.47 5.81
C VAL A 299 16.26 1.08 4.33
N ASN A 300 15.20 0.38 3.91
CA ASN A 300 14.94 0.18 2.49
C ASN A 300 14.52 1.53 1.90
N ASN A 301 15.19 1.95 0.84
CA ASN A 301 14.97 3.26 0.23
C ASN A 301 14.55 3.16 -1.23
N LYS A 302 14.17 1.97 -1.69
CA LYS A 302 13.72 1.71 -3.06
C LYS A 302 12.49 0.83 -3.05
N CYS A 303 11.47 1.23 -3.80
CA CYS A 303 10.31 0.40 -4.06
C CYS A 303 9.93 0.49 -5.54
N ARG A 304 9.28 -0.54 -6.08
CA ARG A 304 8.71 -0.52 -7.42
C ARG A 304 7.23 -0.77 -7.29
N ALA A 305 6.39 0.00 -7.94
CA ALA A 305 4.95 -0.22 -7.94
C ALA A 305 4.32 0.34 -9.21
N SER A 306 3.28 -0.33 -9.66
CA SER A 306 2.28 0.24 -10.54
C SER A 306 1.05 0.59 -9.72
N THR A 307 0.28 1.58 -10.17
CA THR A 307 -0.91 2.03 -9.46
C THR A 307 -2.13 1.83 -10.35
N TYR A 308 -3.16 1.19 -9.81
CA TYR A 308 -4.44 1.01 -10.49
C TYR A 308 -5.57 1.38 -9.54
N ILE A 309 -6.50 2.18 -10.01
CA ILE A 309 -7.69 2.57 -9.24
C ILE A 309 -8.92 2.11 -10.00
N PHE A 310 -9.77 1.38 -9.30
CA PHE A 310 -11.01 0.85 -9.82
C PHE A 310 -12.21 1.39 -9.06
N THR A 311 -13.36 1.42 -9.70
CA THR A 311 -14.65 1.65 -9.06
C THR A 311 -15.49 0.37 -9.14
N LYS A 312 -16.10 -0.03 -8.03
CA LYS A 312 -17.03 -1.17 -7.97
C LYS A 312 -18.34 -0.82 -8.69
N LEU A 313 -18.70 -1.60 -9.70
CA LEU A 313 -19.96 -1.51 -10.42
C LEU A 313 -21.10 -2.15 -9.64
N ALA A 314 -22.33 -1.70 -9.92
CA ALA A 314 -23.54 -2.38 -9.49
C ALA A 314 -23.60 -3.76 -10.14
N THR A 315 -23.96 -4.79 -9.37
CA THR A 315 -24.29 -6.10 -9.92
C THR A 315 -25.75 -6.05 -10.35
N PHE A 316 -26.00 -6.16 -11.66
CA PHE A 316 -27.35 -6.22 -12.23
C PHE A 316 -27.89 -7.65 -12.22
#